data_AF-A0A3L7Y3X8-F1
#
_entry.id   AF-A0A3L7Y3X8-F1
#
_cell.length_a   1.000
_cell.length_b   1.000
_cell.length_c   1.000
_cell.angle_alpha   90.00
_cell.angle_beta   90.00
_cell.angle_gamma   90.00
#
_symmetry.space_group_name_H-M   'P 1'
#
loop_
_entity.id
_entity.type
_entity.pdbx_description
1 polymer ?
#
loop_
_entity_poly.entity_id
_entity_poly.type
_entity_poly.pdbx_seq_one_letter_code
_entity_poly.pdbx_strand_id
1 'polypeptide(L)'
;MAKHLPTRTMADVKEPLVLFLIGMRINTFWRVWEWLPSFLAMGPMIVELYKNPELGFLSARTEMAGRTITVIQYWKSFEALEAYAANAERKHRPAWTAFYKRATSGTGAVGIFHETYIVRPGEVETLYADMPADFGLGGAVGMKPVTPKTETARERKG
;
A
#
# COMPACT_ATOMS: atom_id res chain seq x y z
N MET A 1 23.22 -31.83 -8.86
CA MET A 1 22.82 -30.59 -8.17
C MET A 1 21.53 -30.88 -7.43
N ALA A 2 21.42 -30.53 -6.14
CA ALA A 2 20.16 -30.66 -5.42
C ALA A 2 19.11 -29.72 -6.06
N LYS A 3 17.88 -30.19 -6.22
CA LYS A 3 16.78 -29.38 -6.77
C LYS A 3 16.42 -28.32 -5.73
N HIS A 4 16.49 -27.04 -6.10
CA HIS A 4 15.98 -25.95 -5.25
C HIS A 4 14.49 -26.19 -4.98
N LEU A 5 14.14 -26.33 -3.71
CA LEU A 5 12.75 -26.41 -3.28
C LEU A 5 12.36 -25.01 -2.77
N PRO A 6 11.33 -24.38 -3.35
CA PRO A 6 10.96 -23.03 -2.96
C PRO A 6 10.50 -23.00 -1.50
N THR A 7 11.01 -22.03 -0.74
CA THR A 7 10.52 -21.79 0.62
C THR A 7 9.18 -21.09 0.53
N ARG A 8 8.13 -21.71 1.08
CA ARG A 8 6.75 -21.21 1.01
C ARG A 8 6.28 -20.67 2.35
N THR A 9 5.85 -19.42 2.34
CA THR A 9 5.27 -18.75 3.51
C THR A 9 3.93 -18.10 3.16
N MET A 10 3.18 -17.73 4.19
CA MET A 10 1.94 -16.96 4.10
C MET A 10 1.95 -15.86 5.17
N ALA A 11 1.16 -14.81 4.98
CA ALA A 11 0.99 -13.77 5.98
C ALA A 11 0.36 -14.32 7.28
N ASP A 12 0.87 -13.88 8.42
CA ASP A 12 0.34 -14.27 9.74
C ASP A 12 -0.64 -13.22 10.29
N VAL A 13 -1.77 -13.08 9.61
CA VAL A 13 -2.81 -12.10 9.95
C VAL A 13 -3.55 -12.54 11.22
N LYS A 14 -3.25 -11.89 12.35
CA LYS A 14 -3.86 -12.17 13.67
C LYS A 14 -4.95 -11.17 14.06
N GLU A 15 -4.84 -9.95 13.57
CA GLU A 15 -5.74 -8.85 13.88
C GLU A 15 -6.29 -8.25 12.58
N PRO A 16 -7.48 -7.61 12.61
CA PRO A 16 -7.96 -6.84 11.48
C PRO A 16 -6.99 -5.71 11.13
N LEU A 17 -6.83 -5.45 9.84
CA LEU A 17 -6.00 -4.36 9.33
C LEU A 17 -6.63 -3.74 8.09
N VAL A 18 -6.00 -2.70 7.56
CA VAL A 18 -6.42 -2.04 6.32
C VAL A 18 -5.34 -2.14 5.26
N LEU A 19 -5.75 -2.57 4.07
CA LEU A 19 -5.02 -2.40 2.82
C LEU A 19 -5.55 -1.14 2.13
N PHE A 20 -4.67 -0.15 1.97
CA PHE A 20 -5.00 1.11 1.32
C PHE A 20 -4.18 1.24 0.04
N LEU A 21 -4.87 1.27 -1.10
CA LEU A 21 -4.26 1.57 -2.39
C LEU A 21 -4.50 3.04 -2.66
N ILE A 22 -3.44 3.79 -2.95
CA ILE A 22 -3.55 5.18 -3.38
C ILE A 22 -2.59 5.41 -4.52
N GLY A 23 -3.03 6.13 -5.55
CA GLY A 23 -2.17 6.33 -6.69
C GLY A 23 -2.62 7.44 -7.61
N MET A 24 -1.77 7.66 -8.61
CA MET A 24 -2.02 8.59 -9.68
C MET A 24 -1.84 7.91 -11.04
N ARG A 25 -2.53 8.43 -12.05
CA ARG A 25 -2.35 8.08 -13.45
C ARG A 25 -1.93 9.30 -14.24
N ILE A 26 -0.85 9.18 -15.01
CA ILE A 26 -0.41 10.21 -15.94
C ILE A 26 -1.25 10.08 -17.21
N ASN A 27 -2.20 10.98 -17.43
CA ASN A 27 -3.00 10.99 -18.65
C ASN A 27 -2.25 11.67 -19.79
N THR A 28 -1.49 12.73 -19.48
CA THR A 28 -0.77 13.55 -20.47
C THR A 28 0.70 13.72 -20.09
N PHE A 29 1.59 12.92 -20.71
CA PHE A 29 3.00 12.82 -20.33
C PHE A 29 3.78 14.14 -20.39
N TRP A 30 3.59 14.94 -21.44
CA TRP A 30 4.37 16.17 -21.66
C TRP A 30 4.05 17.29 -20.67
N ARG A 31 2.96 17.17 -19.90
CA ARG A 31 2.54 18.17 -18.90
C ARG A 31 3.19 17.87 -17.55
N VAL A 32 4.52 17.78 -17.56
CA VAL A 32 5.35 17.36 -16.41
C VAL A 32 5.16 18.24 -15.19
N TRP A 33 4.94 19.54 -15.40
CA TRP A 33 4.67 20.53 -14.34
C TRP A 33 3.39 20.25 -13.54
N GLU A 34 2.49 19.40 -14.04
CA GLU A 34 1.27 19.02 -13.33
C GLU A 34 1.36 17.69 -12.60
N TRP A 35 1.92 16.66 -13.23
CA TRP A 35 2.00 15.34 -12.61
C TRP A 35 3.24 15.17 -11.72
N LEU A 36 4.37 15.82 -12.03
CA LEU A 36 5.62 15.64 -11.28
C LEU A 36 5.51 16.12 -9.82
N PRO A 37 4.91 17.28 -9.49
CA PRO A 37 4.77 17.69 -8.10
C PRO A 37 3.94 16.72 -7.26
N SER A 38 2.90 16.13 -7.88
CA SER A 38 2.03 15.14 -7.24
C SER A 38 2.78 13.85 -6.93
N PHE A 39 3.60 13.39 -7.88
CA PHE A 39 4.49 12.24 -7.69
C PHE A 39 5.50 12.48 -6.55
N LEU A 40 6.15 13.65 -6.53
CA LEU A 40 7.16 13.99 -5.52
C LEU A 40 6.59 14.18 -4.11
N ALA A 41 5.30 14.54 -3.99
CA ALA A 41 4.66 14.77 -2.69
C ALA A 41 4.49 13.49 -1.85
N MET A 42 4.49 12.31 -2.48
CA MET A 42 4.24 11.04 -1.80
C MET A 42 5.44 10.56 -0.97
N GLY A 43 6.67 10.78 -1.45
CA GLY A 43 7.89 10.35 -0.75
C GLY A 43 8.01 10.90 0.68
N PRO A 44 7.93 12.22 0.89
CA PRO A 44 7.99 12.83 2.22
C PRO A 44 6.88 12.37 3.17
N MET A 45 5.71 12.00 2.64
CA MET A 45 4.57 11.47 3.39
C MET A 45 4.88 10.07 3.93
N ILE A 46 5.36 9.18 3.07
CA ILE A 46 5.79 7.82 3.47
C ILE A 46 6.91 7.89 4.51
N VAL A 47 7.89 8.79 4.33
CA VAL A 47 8.97 8.99 5.31
C VAL A 47 8.44 9.49 6.66
N GLU A 48 7.41 10.35 6.67
CA GLU A 48 6.76 10.77 7.92
C GLU A 48 6.08 9.58 8.60
N LEU A 49 5.35 8.76 7.84
CA LEU A 49 4.66 7.59 8.36
C LEU A 49 5.61 6.57 9.00
N TYR A 50 6.75 6.27 8.35
CA TYR A 50 7.77 5.39 8.94
C TYR A 50 8.44 5.98 10.19
N LYS A 51 8.52 7.32 10.31
CA LYS A 51 9.09 7.99 11.49
C LYS A 51 8.14 8.08 12.68
N ASN A 52 6.83 7.89 12.44
CA ASN A 52 5.77 8.08 13.43
C ASN A 52 4.90 6.80 13.49
N PRO A 53 5.45 5.65 13.90
CA PRO A 53 4.73 4.37 13.90
C PRO A 53 3.47 4.36 14.78
N GLU A 54 3.38 5.26 15.76
CA GLU A 54 2.19 5.44 16.60
C GLU A 54 0.94 5.82 15.81
N LEU A 55 1.10 6.42 14.62
CA LEU A 55 0.03 6.74 13.68
C LEU A 55 -0.64 5.50 13.10
N GLY A 56 -0.07 4.30 13.31
CA GLY A 56 -0.67 3.04 12.91
C GLY A 56 -0.39 2.61 11.48
N PHE A 57 0.60 3.24 10.85
CA PHE A 57 1.15 2.78 9.59
C PHE A 57 2.05 1.56 9.81
N LEU A 58 1.88 0.52 8.99
CA LEU A 58 2.66 -0.72 9.09
C LEU A 58 3.77 -0.75 8.03
N SER A 59 3.41 -0.54 6.76
CA SER A 59 4.37 -0.49 5.66
C SER A 59 3.74 0.10 4.40
N ALA A 60 4.60 0.47 3.44
CA ALA A 60 4.19 0.82 2.10
C ALA A 60 5.16 0.31 1.05
N ARG A 61 4.63 0.05 -0.14
CA ARG A 61 5.36 -0.27 -1.36
C ARG A 61 4.82 0.58 -2.51
N THR A 62 5.71 1.13 -3.32
CA THR A 62 5.33 1.84 -4.54
C THR A 62 5.56 0.93 -5.74
N GLU A 63 4.55 0.80 -6.58
CA GLU A 63 4.58 0.03 -7.82
C GLU A 63 4.21 0.93 -9.00
N MET A 64 4.78 0.64 -10.16
CA MET A 64 4.52 1.37 -11.39
C MET A 64 4.07 0.39 -12.46
N ALA A 65 2.87 0.60 -13.00
CA ALA A 65 2.28 -0.18 -14.07
C ALA A 65 1.90 0.75 -15.23
N GLY A 66 2.80 0.85 -16.22
CA GLY A 66 2.62 1.74 -17.36
C GLY A 66 2.51 3.21 -16.93
N ARG A 67 1.32 3.78 -17.03
CA ARG A 67 1.04 5.19 -16.66
C ARG A 67 0.54 5.38 -15.24
N THR A 68 0.32 4.28 -14.51
CA THR A 68 -0.24 4.30 -13.17
C THR A 68 0.86 4.03 -12.17
N ILE A 69 0.91 4.87 -11.13
CA ILE A 69 1.81 4.74 -9.99
C ILE A 69 0.92 4.50 -8.78
N THR A 70 1.11 3.37 -8.12
CA THR A 70 0.30 2.92 -6.99
C THR A 70 1.20 2.79 -5.77
N VAL A 71 0.79 3.38 -4.66
CA VAL A 71 1.32 3.09 -3.34
C VAL A 71 0.35 2.16 -2.63
N ILE A 72 0.84 0.96 -2.35
CA ILE A 72 0.18 -0.07 -1.56
C ILE A 72 0.59 0.16 -0.12
N GLN A 73 -0.35 0.47 0.77
CA GLN A 73 -0.10 0.75 2.17
C GLN A 73 -0.85 -0.23 3.07
N TYR A 74 -0.24 -0.59 4.19
CA TYR A 74 -0.86 -1.39 5.23
C TYR A 74 -0.96 -0.58 6.51
N TRP A 75 -2.13 -0.62 7.15
CA TRP A 75 -2.47 0.18 8.32
C TRP A 75 -3.11 -0.70 9.39
N LYS A 76 -2.85 -0.41 10.66
CA LYS A 76 -3.40 -1.16 11.80
C LYS A 76 -4.93 -1.13 11.84
N SER A 77 -5.56 -0.06 11.35
CA SER A 77 -7.02 0.07 11.32
C SER A 77 -7.46 1.19 10.35
N PHE A 78 -8.77 1.24 10.07
CA PHE A 78 -9.35 2.30 9.26
C PHE A 78 -9.28 3.66 9.96
N GLU A 79 -9.54 3.68 11.27
CA GLU A 79 -9.52 4.87 12.10
C GLU A 79 -8.13 5.50 12.13
N ALA A 80 -7.08 4.67 12.15
CA ALA A 80 -5.69 5.14 12.08
C ALA A 80 -5.39 5.83 10.74
N LEU A 81 -5.81 5.21 9.63
CA LEU A 81 -5.68 5.78 8.29
C LEU A 81 -6.47 7.09 8.15
N GLU A 82 -7.73 7.10 8.59
CA GLU A 82 -8.63 8.25 8.52
C GLU A 82 -8.08 9.41 9.37
N ALA A 83 -7.63 9.13 10.60
CA ALA A 83 -7.04 10.14 11.47
C ALA A 83 -5.80 10.78 10.84
N TYR A 84 -4.94 10.01 10.19
CA TYR A 84 -3.80 10.56 9.45
C TYR A 84 -4.25 11.41 8.25
N ALA A 85 -5.19 10.90 7.46
CA ALA A 85 -5.66 11.57 6.26
C ALA A 85 -6.33 12.92 6.57
N ALA A 86 -7.06 13.02 7.69
CA ALA A 86 -7.76 14.22 8.12
C ALA A 86 -6.87 15.24 8.86
N ASN A 87 -5.71 14.82 9.37
CA ASN A 87 -4.84 15.67 10.19
C ASN A 87 -4.23 16.82 9.37
N ALA A 88 -4.54 18.05 9.78
CA ALA A 88 -4.10 19.25 9.08
C ALA A 88 -2.62 19.60 9.28
N GLU A 89 -2.01 19.10 10.36
CA GLU A 89 -0.61 19.35 10.71
C GLU A 89 0.34 18.33 10.06
N ARG A 90 -0.20 17.27 9.46
CA ARG A 90 0.57 16.22 8.80
C ARG A 90 0.68 16.45 7.30
N LYS A 91 1.66 15.80 6.67
CA LYS A 91 2.02 16.08 5.27
C LYS A 91 0.92 15.72 4.26
N HIS A 92 -0.03 14.87 4.63
CA HIS A 92 -1.13 14.47 3.75
C HIS A 92 -1.99 15.65 3.30
N ARG A 93 -2.53 16.46 4.21
CA ARG A 93 -3.51 17.51 3.85
C ARG A 93 -2.94 18.62 2.97
N PRO A 94 -1.72 19.17 3.21
CA PRO A 94 -1.11 20.14 2.31
C PRO A 94 -0.84 19.55 0.92
N ALA A 95 -0.33 18.32 0.86
CA ALA A 95 -0.09 17.61 -0.40
C ALA A 95 -1.39 17.40 -1.17
N TRP A 96 -2.46 16.97 -0.49
CA TRP A 96 -3.79 16.78 -1.07
C TRP A 96 -4.38 18.08 -1.60
N THR A 97 -4.26 19.17 -0.86
CA THR A 97 -4.76 20.49 -1.27
C THR A 97 -4.02 20.99 -2.51
N ALA A 98 -2.68 20.85 -2.53
CA ALA A 98 -1.85 21.24 -3.66
C ALA A 98 -2.13 20.34 -4.89
N PHE A 99 -2.35 19.04 -4.68
CA PHE A 99 -2.78 18.13 -5.72
C PHE A 99 -4.13 18.55 -6.31
N TYR A 100 -5.15 18.72 -5.47
CA TYR A 100 -6.51 19.02 -5.90
C TYR A 100 -6.56 20.32 -6.70
N LYS A 101 -5.87 21.37 -6.24
CA LYS A 101 -5.74 22.64 -6.98
C LYS A 101 -5.15 22.47 -8.39
N ARG A 102 -4.22 21.52 -8.58
CA ARG A 102 -3.64 21.23 -9.90
C ARG A 102 -4.57 20.36 -10.74
N ALA A 103 -5.17 19.34 -10.14
CA ALA A 103 -6.10 18.43 -10.82
C ALA A 103 -7.36 19.15 -11.32
N THR A 104 -7.84 20.17 -10.59
CA THR A 104 -9.00 20.97 -10.99
C THR A 104 -8.67 22.14 -11.94
N SER A 105 -7.42 22.25 -12.43
CA SER A 105 -7.05 23.26 -13.44
C SER A 105 -7.73 23.09 -14.80
N GLY A 106 -8.58 22.07 -14.97
CA GLY A 106 -9.40 21.83 -16.17
C GLY A 106 -8.69 21.05 -17.27
N THR A 107 -7.49 20.54 -17.01
CA THR A 107 -6.60 19.98 -18.04
C THR A 107 -6.68 18.45 -18.17
N GLY A 108 -7.17 17.76 -17.13
CA GLY A 108 -7.27 16.32 -17.07
C GLY A 108 -5.94 15.56 -17.14
N ALA A 109 -4.79 16.23 -16.98
CA ALA A 109 -3.47 15.60 -17.20
C ALA A 109 -3.06 14.57 -16.14
N VAL A 110 -3.72 14.59 -14.98
CA VAL A 110 -3.47 13.69 -13.86
C VAL A 110 -4.78 13.12 -13.35
N GLY A 111 -4.89 11.79 -13.35
CA GLY A 111 -5.93 11.08 -12.61
C GLY A 111 -5.40 10.67 -11.24
N ILE A 112 -6.31 10.49 -10.28
CA ILE A 112 -6.02 9.89 -8.97
C ILE A 112 -7.07 8.85 -8.64
N PHE A 113 -6.67 7.92 -7.78
CA PHE A 113 -7.57 6.97 -7.19
C PHE A 113 -7.11 6.64 -5.78
N HIS A 114 -8.06 6.17 -4.98
CA HIS A 114 -7.77 5.46 -3.75
C HIS A 114 -8.80 4.36 -3.51
N GLU A 115 -8.39 3.29 -2.86
CA GLU A 115 -9.24 2.15 -2.50
C GLU A 115 -8.84 1.68 -1.12
N THR A 116 -9.83 1.48 -0.24
CA THR A 116 -9.62 1.07 1.13
C THR A 116 -10.32 -0.26 1.39
N TYR A 117 -9.55 -1.26 1.79
CA TYR A 117 -10.03 -2.61 2.05
C TYR A 117 -9.73 -3.00 3.50
N ILE A 118 -10.77 -3.45 4.20
CA ILE A 118 -10.60 -4.06 5.54
C ILE A 118 -10.26 -5.53 5.35
N VAL A 119 -9.14 -5.95 5.90
CA VAL A 119 -8.66 -7.33 5.89
C VAL A 119 -8.86 -7.92 7.28
N ARG A 120 -9.69 -8.96 7.39
CA ARG A 120 -9.91 -9.67 8.66
C ARG A 120 -9.14 -10.99 8.70
N PRO A 121 -8.74 -11.46 9.90
CA PRO A 121 -8.27 -12.83 10.07
C PRO A 121 -9.30 -13.82 9.53
N GLY A 122 -8.87 -14.83 8.78
CA GLY A 122 -9.78 -15.81 8.17
C GLY A 122 -10.45 -15.34 6.86
N GLU A 123 -10.25 -14.09 6.44
CA GLU A 123 -10.88 -13.54 5.23
C GLU A 123 -9.89 -13.30 4.08
N VAL A 124 -8.61 -13.61 4.27
CA VAL A 124 -7.54 -13.32 3.30
C VAL A 124 -6.65 -14.54 3.05
N GLU A 125 -6.27 -14.72 1.80
CA GLU A 125 -5.35 -15.77 1.38
C GLU A 125 -4.08 -15.13 0.82
N THR A 126 -2.91 -15.67 1.20
CA THR A 126 -1.62 -15.23 0.68
C THR A 126 -0.68 -16.41 0.52
N LEU A 127 0.20 -16.33 -0.47
CA LEU A 127 1.30 -17.28 -0.67
C LEU A 127 2.51 -16.52 -1.20
N TYR A 128 3.64 -16.73 -0.56
CA TYR A 128 4.94 -16.22 -0.97
C TYR A 128 5.88 -17.41 -1.19
N ALA A 129 6.49 -17.50 -2.37
CA ALA A 129 7.46 -18.54 -2.70
C ALA A 129 8.75 -17.85 -3.13
N ASP A 130 9.82 -18.02 -2.35
CA ASP A 130 11.13 -17.38 -2.57
C ASP A 130 11.06 -15.84 -2.74
N MET A 131 10.10 -15.20 -2.06
CA MET A 131 9.95 -13.74 -2.04
C MET A 131 10.69 -13.12 -0.85
N PRO A 132 11.11 -11.84 -0.96
CA PRO A 132 11.64 -11.08 0.17
C PRO A 132 10.71 -11.09 1.39
N ALA A 133 11.29 -11.13 2.59
CA ALA A 133 10.54 -11.21 3.85
C ALA A 133 9.70 -9.96 4.15
N ASP A 134 10.02 -8.82 3.53
CA ASP A 134 9.31 -7.54 3.64
C ASP A 134 8.25 -7.34 2.52
N PHE A 135 7.96 -8.38 1.72
CA PHE A 135 7.06 -8.26 0.59
C PHE A 135 5.57 -8.34 0.99
N GLY A 136 4.79 -7.38 0.49
CA GLY A 136 3.33 -7.37 0.58
C GLY A 136 2.79 -7.46 2.00
N LEU A 137 1.63 -8.10 2.14
CA LEU A 137 0.95 -8.26 3.44
C LEU A 137 1.81 -9.04 4.44
N GLY A 138 2.52 -10.08 4.00
CA GLY A 138 3.44 -10.85 4.85
C GLY A 138 4.57 -10.00 5.44
N GLY A 139 5.09 -9.03 4.68
CA GLY A 139 6.05 -8.07 5.21
C GLY A 139 5.47 -7.10 6.23
N ALA A 140 4.17 -6.78 6.12
CA ALA A 140 3.49 -5.84 7.01
C ALA A 140 3.11 -6.45 8.38
N VAL A 141 2.72 -7.74 8.41
CA VAL A 141 2.22 -8.39 9.63
C VAL A 141 3.07 -9.58 10.10
N GLY A 142 4.13 -9.91 9.36
CA GLY A 142 4.93 -11.12 9.55
C GLY A 142 4.44 -12.30 8.71
N MET A 143 5.32 -13.29 8.59
CA MET A 143 5.11 -14.49 7.78
C MET A 143 5.20 -15.75 8.63
N LYS A 144 4.44 -16.79 8.24
CA LYS A 144 4.54 -18.15 8.79
C LYS A 144 4.71 -19.19 7.69
N PRO A 145 5.34 -20.35 7.97
CA PRO A 145 5.51 -21.42 6.98
C PRO A 145 4.17 -21.98 6.49
N VAL A 146 4.12 -22.34 5.20
CA VAL A 146 3.05 -23.17 4.68
C VAL A 146 3.26 -24.61 5.14
N THR A 147 2.23 -25.19 5.73
CA THR A 147 2.17 -26.58 6.21
C THR A 147 1.15 -27.40 5.40
N PRO A 148 1.12 -28.74 5.56
CA PRO A 148 0.10 -29.58 4.92
C PRO A 148 -1.35 -29.18 5.24
N LYS A 149 -1.60 -28.47 6.35
CA LYS A 149 -2.94 -27.96 6.72
C LYS A 149 -3.31 -26.63 6.03
N THR A 150 -2.42 -26.10 5.22
CA THR A 150 -2.49 -24.77 4.58
C THR A 150 -1.98 -24.84 3.14
N GLU A 151 -2.09 -26.03 2.52
CA GLU A 151 -1.46 -26.31 1.24
C GLU A 151 -2.26 -25.68 0.09
N THR A 152 -3.58 -25.68 0.22
CA THR A 152 -4.50 -25.07 -0.73
C THR A 152 -4.85 -23.63 -0.36
N ALA A 153 -5.30 -22.84 -1.34
CA ALA A 153 -5.79 -21.48 -1.11
C ALA A 153 -6.96 -21.45 -0.11
N ARG A 154 -7.89 -22.42 -0.20
CA ARG A 154 -9.03 -22.52 0.70
C ARG A 154 -8.58 -22.70 2.15
N GLU A 155 -7.61 -23.59 2.39
CA GLU A 155 -7.08 -23.84 3.72
C GLU A 155 -6.27 -22.66 4.29
N ARG A 156 -5.57 -21.90 3.44
CA ARG A 156 -4.84 -20.69 3.88
C ARG A 156 -5.75 -19.54 4.24
N LYS A 157 -6.88 -19.39 3.53
CA LYS A 157 -7.85 -18.35 3.83
C LYS A 157 -8.40 -18.50 5.25
N GLY A 158 -8.62 -19.74 5.70
CA GLY A 158 -9.31 -20.06 6.94
C GLY A 158 -10.57 -20.88 6.66
#